data_AF-X1G356-F1
#
_entry.id   AF-X1G356-F1
#
_cell.length_a   1.000
_cell.length_b   1.000
_cell.length_c   1.000
_cell.angle_alpha   90.00
_cell.angle_beta   90.00
_cell.angle_gamma   90.00
#
_symmetry.space_group_name_H-M   'P 1'
#
loop_
_entity.id
_entity.type
_entity.pdbx_description
1 polymer ?
#
loop_
_entity_poly.entity_id
_entity_poly.type
_entity_poly.pdbx_seq_one_letter_code
_entity_poly.pdbx_strand_id
1 'polypeptide(L)'
;MWLLWRIWGTSVIGLISGIVLGFTSDYFTRDDRKPVQNIAHAAKEGHAVVILSGFSYGLLSVVPPAIGVILAMTISFWLAGVFGVAMAAVGMLAIVGTIVTNDAYGPIVDNARAIAEQGELGDEVIRTADKLDSAGNTAKAITKGFAIGAANLTVMALMFSFAEEAGITVVDLLSVNVLVGAFIGVVIPALFSALLVLAVQRNAAKMVDEIRRQFEENPKILTGEEPADFHKTIDIATKGSLRELIIP
;
A
#
# COMPACT_ATOMS: atom_id res chain seq x y z
N MET A 1 -20.62 -26.46 20.97
CA MET A 1 -19.64 -27.17 20.10
C MET A 1 -19.73 -26.72 18.64
N TRP A 2 -20.87 -26.85 17.96
CA TRP A 2 -21.02 -26.50 16.54
C TRP A 2 -20.76 -25.02 16.19
N LEU A 3 -21.18 -24.09 17.05
CA LEU A 3 -20.90 -22.66 16.84
C LEU A 3 -19.40 -22.34 16.89
N LEU A 4 -18.65 -22.98 17.80
CA LEU A 4 -17.19 -22.80 17.91
C LEU A 4 -16.47 -23.28 16.64
N TRP A 5 -16.89 -24.41 16.08
CA TRP A 5 -16.34 -24.90 14.80
C TRP A 5 -16.67 -23.99 13.63
N ARG A 6 -17.87 -23.39 13.60
CA ARG A 6 -18.25 -22.39 12.59
C ARG A 6 -17.40 -21.13 12.71
N ILE A 7 -17.22 -20.60 13.92
CA ILE A 7 -16.37 -19.43 14.18
C ILE A 7 -14.91 -19.72 13.81
N TRP A 8 -14.36 -20.85 14.25
CA TRP A 8 -13.02 -21.27 13.86
C TRP A 8 -12.87 -21.36 12.33
N GLY A 9 -13.87 -21.93 11.65
CA GLY A 9 -13.92 -21.99 10.19
C GLY A 9 -13.88 -20.60 9.53
N THR A 10 -14.60 -19.61 10.07
CA THR A 10 -14.54 -18.23 9.54
C THR A 10 -13.15 -17.61 9.65
N SER A 11 -12.43 -17.85 10.75
CA SER A 11 -11.05 -17.38 10.91
C SER A 11 -10.09 -18.07 9.92
N VAL A 12 -10.27 -19.36 9.65
CA VAL A 12 -9.51 -20.07 8.61
C VAL A 12 -9.81 -19.52 7.22
N ILE A 13 -11.06 -19.20 6.91
CA ILE A 13 -11.45 -18.57 5.64
C ILE A 13 -10.78 -17.21 5.47
N GLY A 14 -10.76 -16.40 6.54
CA GLY A 14 -10.04 -15.12 6.56
C GLY A 14 -8.55 -15.28 6.27
N LEU A 15 -7.90 -16.25 6.92
CA LEU A 15 -6.49 -16.57 6.69
C LEU A 15 -6.23 -16.99 5.23
N ILE A 16 -7.05 -17.88 4.67
CA ILE A 16 -6.94 -18.32 3.27
C ILE A 16 -7.11 -17.13 2.32
N SER A 17 -8.09 -16.27 2.57
CA SER A 17 -8.29 -15.05 1.78
C SER A 17 -7.08 -14.14 1.83
N GLY A 18 -6.43 -14.01 2.99
CA GLY A 18 -5.19 -13.26 3.15
C GLY A 18 -4.06 -13.87 2.32
N ILE A 19 -3.90 -15.19 2.34
CA ILE A 19 -2.91 -15.91 1.54
C ILE A 19 -3.13 -15.67 0.03
N VAL A 20 -4.37 -15.80 -0.45
CA VAL A 20 -4.72 -15.52 -1.85
C VAL A 20 -4.35 -14.09 -2.23
N LEU A 21 -4.69 -13.13 -1.37
CA LEU A 21 -4.34 -11.73 -1.55
C LEU A 21 -2.81 -11.58 -1.67
N GLY A 22 -2.05 -12.14 -0.73
CA GLY A 22 -0.60 -12.10 -0.75
C GLY A 22 0.02 -12.64 -2.03
N PHE A 23 -0.43 -13.81 -2.50
CA PHE A 23 0.04 -14.36 -3.79
C PHE A 23 -0.30 -13.48 -4.98
N THR A 24 -1.46 -12.82 -4.97
CA THR A 24 -1.86 -11.94 -6.06
C THR A 24 -1.01 -10.66 -6.06
N SER A 25 -0.79 -10.03 -4.90
CA SER A 25 0.14 -8.89 -4.79
C SER A 25 1.55 -9.29 -5.27
N ASP A 26 2.06 -10.43 -4.80
CA ASP A 26 3.35 -11.01 -5.19
C ASP A 26 3.46 -11.31 -6.71
N TYR A 27 2.35 -11.59 -7.39
CA TYR A 27 2.34 -11.77 -8.85
C TYR A 27 2.43 -10.44 -9.61
N PHE A 28 1.77 -9.39 -9.12
CA PHE A 28 1.72 -8.10 -9.80
C PHE A 28 2.88 -7.17 -9.47
N THR A 29 3.66 -7.44 -8.42
CA THR A 29 4.76 -6.54 -7.98
C THR A 29 6.16 -7.11 -8.09
N ARG A 30 6.32 -8.40 -8.34
CA ARG A 30 7.64 -9.04 -8.44
C ARG A 30 8.24 -8.93 -9.84
N ASP A 31 9.52 -8.62 -9.90
CA ASP A 31 10.32 -8.38 -11.11
C ASP A 31 10.45 -9.59 -12.05
N ASP A 32 10.39 -10.81 -11.51
CA ASP A 32 10.42 -12.05 -12.30
C ASP A 32 9.07 -12.45 -12.94
N ARG A 33 8.01 -11.65 -12.71
CA ARG A 33 6.65 -11.92 -13.21
C ARG A 33 6.27 -11.08 -14.41
N LYS A 34 5.38 -11.65 -15.24
CA LYS A 34 4.93 -11.06 -16.49
C LYS A 34 4.43 -9.61 -16.37
N PRO A 35 3.62 -9.22 -15.36
CA PRO A 35 3.14 -7.83 -15.26
C PRO A 35 4.29 -6.83 -15.17
N VAL A 36 5.26 -7.06 -14.26
CA VAL A 36 6.40 -6.17 -14.06
C VAL A 36 7.37 -6.23 -15.25
N GLN A 37 7.64 -7.42 -15.79
CA GLN A 37 8.47 -7.58 -16.99
C GLN A 37 7.89 -6.84 -18.21
N ASN A 38 6.56 -6.83 -18.37
CA ASN A 38 5.90 -6.11 -19.45
C ASN A 38 6.01 -4.59 -19.25
N ILE A 39 5.88 -4.09 -18.02
CA ILE A 39 6.11 -2.67 -17.69
C ILE A 39 7.57 -2.28 -17.99
N ALA A 40 8.52 -3.14 -17.61
CA ALA A 40 9.93 -2.92 -17.93
C ALA A 40 10.18 -2.94 -19.45
N HIS A 41 9.51 -3.81 -20.20
CA HIS A 41 9.60 -3.84 -21.65
C HIS A 41 9.03 -2.58 -22.30
N ALA A 42 7.94 -2.05 -21.77
CA ALA A 42 7.31 -0.80 -22.20
C ALA A 42 8.27 0.41 -22.08
N ALA A 43 9.30 0.33 -21.24
CA ALA A 43 10.33 1.37 -21.16
C ALA A 43 11.11 1.57 -22.47
N LYS A 44 11.13 0.56 -23.36
CA LYS A 44 11.72 0.68 -24.70
C LYS A 44 10.91 1.58 -25.64
N GLU A 45 9.62 1.76 -25.37
CA GLU A 45 8.70 2.56 -26.20
C GLU A 45 8.56 4.01 -25.69
N GLY A 46 8.90 4.26 -24.41
CA GLY A 46 8.99 5.60 -23.83
C GLY A 46 8.23 5.75 -22.51
N HIS A 47 8.48 6.87 -21.81
CA HIS A 47 7.94 7.12 -20.46
C HIS A 47 6.41 7.07 -20.38
N ALA A 48 5.71 7.57 -21.41
CA ALA A 48 4.25 7.56 -21.44
C ALA A 48 3.68 6.13 -21.44
N VAL A 49 4.29 5.21 -22.19
CA VAL A 49 3.85 3.81 -22.29
C VAL A 49 4.10 3.08 -20.97
N VAL A 50 5.20 3.39 -20.28
CA VAL A 50 5.49 2.86 -18.93
C VAL A 50 4.40 3.25 -17.94
N ILE A 51 4.02 4.54 -17.91
CA ILE A 51 2.99 5.04 -17.00
C ILE A 51 1.64 4.38 -17.31
N LEU A 52 1.24 4.31 -18.59
CA LEU A 52 -0.01 3.66 -19.00
C LEU A 52 -0.04 2.18 -18.63
N SER A 53 1.06 1.46 -18.85
CA SER A 53 1.18 0.04 -18.52
C SER A 53 1.10 -0.19 -17.01
N GLY A 54 1.85 0.59 -16.23
CA GLY A 54 1.84 0.50 -14.77
C GLY A 54 0.47 0.80 -14.18
N PHE A 55 -0.19 1.86 -14.65
CA PHE A 55 -1.54 2.21 -14.23
C PHE A 55 -2.56 1.10 -14.55
N SER A 56 -2.51 0.57 -15.79
CA SER A 56 -3.39 -0.51 -16.23
C SER A 56 -3.22 -1.79 -15.40
N TYR A 57 -1.98 -2.25 -15.19
CA TYR A 57 -1.73 -3.43 -14.35
C TYR A 57 -2.10 -3.20 -12.89
N GLY A 58 -1.96 -1.98 -12.36
CA GLY A 58 -2.43 -1.61 -11.03
C GLY A 58 -3.95 -1.71 -10.88
N LEU A 59 -4.72 -1.35 -11.92
CA LEU A 59 -6.18 -1.55 -11.92
C LEU A 59 -6.55 -3.04 -11.99
N LEU A 60 -5.84 -3.81 -12.83
CA LEU A 60 -6.06 -5.26 -12.94
C LEU A 60 -5.72 -6.00 -11.65
N SER A 61 -4.71 -5.55 -10.90
CA SER A 61 -4.28 -6.22 -9.66
C SER A 61 -5.33 -6.17 -8.55
N VAL A 62 -6.33 -5.29 -8.64
CA VAL A 62 -7.42 -5.19 -7.65
C VAL A 62 -8.40 -6.35 -7.75
N VAL A 63 -8.59 -6.93 -8.95
CA VAL A 63 -9.66 -7.89 -9.23
C VAL A 63 -9.53 -9.17 -8.40
N PRO A 64 -8.38 -9.87 -8.36
CA PRO A 64 -8.28 -11.12 -7.60
C PRO A 64 -8.44 -10.93 -6.08
N PRO A 65 -7.81 -9.93 -5.42
CA PRO A 65 -8.08 -9.60 -4.03
C PRO A 65 -9.56 -9.34 -3.73
N ALA A 66 -10.24 -8.56 -4.59
CA ALA A 66 -11.65 -8.23 -4.40
C ALA A 66 -12.54 -9.48 -4.41
N ILE A 67 -12.31 -10.39 -5.35
CA ILE A 67 -13.02 -11.68 -5.41
C ILE A 67 -12.76 -12.50 -4.13
N GLY A 68 -11.50 -12.57 -3.68
CA GLY A 68 -11.14 -13.27 -2.45
C GLY A 68 -11.89 -12.73 -1.23
N VAL A 69 -11.92 -11.40 -1.06
CA VAL A 69 -12.64 -10.75 0.04
C VAL A 69 -14.15 -10.97 -0.04
N ILE A 70 -14.77 -10.86 -1.23
CA ILE A 70 -16.21 -11.10 -1.43
C ILE A 70 -16.58 -12.54 -1.03
N LEU A 71 -15.78 -13.53 -1.46
CA LEU A 71 -16.01 -14.92 -1.10
C LEU A 71 -15.83 -15.15 0.39
N ALA A 72 -14.76 -14.63 0.99
CA ALA A 72 -14.48 -14.76 2.41
C ALA A 72 -15.61 -14.16 3.26
N MET A 73 -16.05 -12.96 2.90
CA MET A 73 -17.14 -12.23 3.54
C MET A 73 -18.46 -13.02 3.45
N THR A 74 -18.82 -13.49 2.25
CA THR A 74 -20.05 -14.24 2.02
C THR A 74 -20.05 -15.53 2.81
N ILE A 75 -19.02 -16.38 2.68
CA ILE A 75 -18.98 -17.67 3.37
C ILE A 75 -18.98 -17.48 4.90
N SER A 76 -18.24 -16.49 5.40
CA SER A 76 -18.17 -16.22 6.84
C SER A 76 -19.49 -15.72 7.41
N PHE A 77 -20.21 -14.87 6.66
CA PHE A 77 -21.54 -14.42 7.02
C PHE A 77 -22.54 -15.57 7.10
N TRP A 78 -22.49 -16.52 6.18
CA TRP A 78 -23.40 -17.68 6.19
C TRP A 78 -23.10 -18.65 7.35
N LEU A 79 -21.84 -18.73 7.80
CA LEU A 79 -21.45 -19.60 8.90
C LEU A 79 -21.81 -19.04 10.28
N ALA A 80 -21.56 -17.75 10.52
CA ALA A 80 -21.71 -17.15 11.84
C ALA A 80 -22.17 -15.68 11.82
N GLY A 81 -22.85 -15.26 10.76
CA GLY A 81 -23.38 -13.90 10.61
C GLY A 81 -22.29 -12.83 10.61
N VAL A 82 -22.65 -11.63 11.08
CA VAL A 82 -21.73 -10.49 11.23
C VAL A 82 -20.51 -10.84 12.06
N PHE A 83 -20.71 -11.58 13.16
CA PHE A 83 -19.62 -12.02 14.02
C PHE A 83 -18.64 -12.94 13.28
N GLY A 84 -19.13 -13.80 12.38
CA GLY A 84 -18.29 -14.60 11.49
C GLY A 84 -17.41 -13.74 10.57
N VAL A 85 -17.95 -12.68 9.99
CA VAL A 85 -17.17 -11.73 9.16
C VAL A 85 -16.09 -11.04 9.99
N ALA A 86 -16.41 -10.61 11.22
CA ALA A 86 -15.44 -10.04 12.15
C ALA A 86 -14.32 -11.05 12.49
N MET A 87 -14.68 -12.31 12.76
CA MET A 87 -13.70 -13.37 13.06
C MET A 87 -12.87 -13.78 11.85
N ALA A 88 -13.37 -13.62 10.62
CA ALA A 88 -12.58 -13.74 9.40
C ALA A 88 -11.57 -12.60 9.27
N ALA A 89 -11.94 -11.36 9.60
CA ALA A 89 -10.99 -10.24 9.64
C ALA A 89 -9.86 -10.50 10.65
N VAL A 90 -10.20 -10.97 11.86
CA VAL A 90 -9.22 -11.40 12.88
C VAL A 90 -8.35 -12.54 12.35
N GLY A 91 -8.94 -13.53 11.69
CA GLY A 91 -8.22 -14.65 11.09
C GLY A 91 -7.21 -14.23 10.01
N MET A 92 -7.58 -13.27 9.17
CA MET A 92 -6.67 -12.70 8.15
C MET A 92 -5.43 -12.05 8.78
N LEU A 93 -5.60 -11.43 9.95
CA LEU A 93 -4.52 -10.80 10.73
C LEU A 93 -3.93 -11.71 11.81
N ALA A 94 -4.28 -12.99 11.88
CA ALA A 94 -3.74 -13.91 12.89
C ALA A 94 -2.20 -14.05 12.80
N ILE A 95 -1.65 -13.81 11.60
CA ILE A 95 -0.21 -13.79 11.32
C ILE A 95 0.37 -12.37 11.25
N VAL A 96 -0.28 -11.39 11.88
CA VAL A 96 0.14 -9.97 11.82
C VAL A 96 1.60 -9.75 12.23
N GLY A 97 2.11 -10.53 13.18
CA GLY A 97 3.54 -10.46 13.56
C GLY A 97 4.47 -10.74 12.37
N THR A 98 4.15 -11.73 11.54
CA THR A 98 4.89 -12.04 10.31
C THR A 98 4.68 -10.96 9.24
N ILE A 99 3.46 -10.45 9.09
CA ILE A 99 3.13 -9.39 8.13
C ILE A 99 3.96 -8.12 8.44
N VAL A 100 3.92 -7.65 9.69
CA VAL A 100 4.65 -6.44 10.11
C VAL A 100 6.16 -6.65 10.05
N THR A 101 6.66 -7.84 10.37
CA THR A 101 8.09 -8.17 10.22
C THR A 101 8.53 -8.06 8.76
N ASN A 102 7.74 -8.59 7.82
CA ASN A 102 8.02 -8.49 6.39
C ASN A 102 7.90 -7.04 5.87
N ASP A 103 7.00 -6.24 6.43
CA ASP A 103 6.85 -4.82 6.07
C ASP A 103 8.06 -4.01 6.53
N ALA A 104 8.55 -4.27 7.75
CA ALA A 104 9.74 -3.65 8.32
C ALA A 104 11.03 -4.07 7.62
N TYR A 105 11.08 -5.29 7.06
CA TYR A 105 12.23 -5.77 6.30
C TYR A 105 12.59 -4.83 5.13
N GLY A 106 11.59 -4.35 4.36
CA GLY A 106 11.82 -3.48 3.19
C GLY A 106 12.63 -2.22 3.49
N PRO A 107 12.18 -1.33 4.40
CA PRO A 107 12.94 -0.14 4.79
C PRO A 107 14.32 -0.43 5.39
N ILE A 108 14.52 -1.58 6.03
CA ILE A 108 15.84 -1.96 6.56
C ILE A 108 16.82 -2.23 5.42
N VAL A 109 16.41 -2.99 4.40
CA VAL A 109 17.28 -3.34 3.28
C VAL A 109 17.50 -2.16 2.31
N ASP A 110 16.50 -1.29 2.14
CA ASP A 110 16.63 -0.03 1.40
C ASP A 110 17.70 0.88 2.01
N ASN A 111 17.65 1.07 3.34
CA ASN A 111 18.70 1.82 4.06
C ASN A 111 20.06 1.11 4.01
N ALA A 112 20.11 -0.22 4.11
CA ALA A 112 21.35 -0.97 3.99
C ALA A 112 22.00 -0.81 2.61
N ARG A 113 21.18 -0.82 1.54
CA ARG A 113 21.60 -0.52 0.16
C ARG A 113 22.17 0.89 0.06
N ALA A 114 21.46 1.89 0.58
CA ALA A 114 21.92 3.28 0.57
C ALA A 114 23.24 3.48 1.33
N ILE A 115 23.39 2.86 2.51
CA ILE A 115 24.63 2.89 3.29
C ILE A 115 25.78 2.19 2.53
N ALA A 116 25.50 1.08 1.84
CA ALA A 116 26.51 0.38 1.05
C ALA A 116 27.00 1.21 -0.14
N GLU A 117 26.09 1.92 -0.82
CA GLU A 117 26.40 2.82 -1.93
C GLU A 117 27.18 4.06 -1.46
N GLN A 118 26.71 4.71 -0.37
CA GLN A 118 27.39 5.88 0.21
C GLN A 118 28.73 5.54 0.89
N GLY A 119 28.88 4.31 1.38
CA GLY A 119 30.10 3.81 2.02
C GLY A 119 31.09 3.16 1.07
N GLU A 120 30.82 3.16 -0.24
CA GLU A 120 31.68 2.57 -1.28
C GLU A 120 32.09 1.11 -0.98
N LEU A 121 31.17 0.31 -0.42
CA LEU A 121 31.46 -1.05 0.08
C LEU A 121 31.68 -2.10 -1.02
N GLY A 122 31.68 -1.68 -2.29
CA GLY A 122 31.94 -2.51 -3.46
C GLY A 122 30.69 -3.12 -4.11
N ASP A 123 30.80 -3.42 -5.40
CA ASP A 123 29.69 -3.86 -6.26
C ASP A 123 29.01 -5.15 -5.78
N GLU A 124 29.76 -6.05 -5.14
CA GLU A 124 29.19 -7.30 -4.63
C GLU A 124 28.19 -7.05 -3.49
N VAL A 125 28.53 -6.15 -2.57
CA VAL A 125 27.68 -5.77 -1.43
C VAL A 125 26.45 -5.03 -1.93
N ILE A 126 26.64 -4.06 -2.83
CA ILE A 126 25.54 -3.28 -3.44
C ILE A 126 24.59 -4.21 -4.20
N ARG A 127 25.09 -5.10 -5.06
CA ARG A 127 24.26 -6.06 -5.81
C ARG A 127 23.51 -7.03 -4.89
N THR A 128 24.08 -7.37 -3.74
CA THR A 128 23.39 -8.19 -2.75
C THR A 128 22.26 -7.39 -2.10
N ALA A 129 22.53 -6.15 -1.70
CA ALA A 129 21.52 -5.26 -1.13
C ALA A 129 20.38 -4.96 -2.12
N ASP A 130 20.67 -4.75 -3.41
CA ASP A 130 19.68 -4.56 -4.48
C ASP A 130 18.70 -5.73 -4.59
N LYS A 131 19.21 -6.98 -4.51
CA LYS A 131 18.36 -8.18 -4.54
C LYS A 131 17.43 -8.23 -3.33
N LEU A 132 17.95 -7.86 -2.16
CA LEU A 132 17.17 -7.81 -0.93
C LEU A 132 16.12 -6.70 -0.99
N ASP A 133 16.46 -5.51 -1.52
CA ASP A 133 15.53 -4.39 -1.70
C ASP A 133 14.41 -4.72 -2.69
N SER A 134 14.73 -5.35 -3.83
CA SER A 134 13.70 -5.83 -4.78
C SER A 134 12.70 -6.79 -4.10
N ALA A 135 13.20 -7.72 -3.29
CA ALA A 135 12.35 -8.61 -2.48
C ALA A 135 11.54 -7.83 -1.42
N GLY A 136 12.14 -6.82 -0.78
CA GLY A 136 11.50 -5.93 0.18
C GLY A 136 10.36 -5.10 -0.42
N ASN A 137 10.50 -4.65 -1.66
CA ASN A 137 9.45 -3.94 -2.39
C ASN A 137 8.23 -4.82 -2.65
N THR A 138 8.46 -6.09 -2.99
CA THR A 138 7.38 -7.09 -3.12
C THR A 138 6.74 -7.39 -1.76
N ALA A 139 7.54 -7.56 -0.69
CA ALA A 139 7.04 -7.78 0.66
C ALA A 139 6.14 -6.62 1.14
N LYS A 140 6.56 -5.37 0.91
CA LYS A 140 5.77 -4.15 1.21
C LYS A 140 4.43 -4.12 0.46
N ALA A 141 4.38 -4.63 -0.77
CA ALA A 141 3.12 -4.71 -1.51
C ALA A 141 2.17 -5.78 -0.95
N ILE A 142 2.71 -6.94 -0.57
CA ILE A 142 1.96 -8.02 0.08
C ILE A 142 1.32 -7.50 1.37
N THR A 143 2.11 -6.85 2.24
CA THR A 143 1.68 -6.38 3.57
C THR A 143 0.61 -5.30 3.48
N LYS A 144 0.77 -4.32 2.57
CA LYS A 144 -0.28 -3.33 2.25
C LYS A 144 -1.56 -4.00 1.80
N GLY A 145 -1.43 -5.04 0.97
CA GLY A 145 -2.55 -5.85 0.53
C GLY A 145 -3.32 -6.48 1.69
N PHE A 146 -2.62 -7.14 2.61
CA PHE A 146 -3.22 -7.73 3.82
C PHE A 146 -3.94 -6.69 4.67
N ALA A 147 -3.35 -5.51 4.87
CA ALA A 147 -3.97 -4.42 5.63
C ALA A 147 -5.29 -3.97 4.99
N ILE A 148 -5.32 -3.80 3.66
CA ILE A 148 -6.54 -3.40 2.92
C ILE A 148 -7.59 -4.51 2.96
N GLY A 149 -7.21 -5.77 2.74
CA GLY A 149 -8.12 -6.91 2.80
C GLY A 149 -8.81 -7.05 4.16
N ALA A 150 -8.02 -6.93 5.23
CA ALA A 150 -8.54 -7.00 6.60
C ALA A 150 -9.42 -5.79 6.94
N ALA A 151 -9.06 -4.59 6.46
CA ALA A 151 -9.87 -3.40 6.61
C ALA A 151 -11.26 -3.58 5.99
N ASN A 152 -11.37 -4.15 4.79
CA ASN A 152 -12.67 -4.38 4.15
C ASN A 152 -13.58 -5.31 4.94
N LEU A 153 -13.05 -6.44 5.44
CA LEU A 153 -13.82 -7.35 6.29
C LEU A 153 -14.22 -6.69 7.62
N THR A 154 -13.32 -5.90 8.20
CA THR A 154 -13.56 -5.17 9.46
C THR A 154 -14.62 -4.09 9.31
N VAL A 155 -14.58 -3.31 8.22
CA VAL A 155 -15.54 -2.24 7.94
C VAL A 155 -16.96 -2.78 7.92
N MET A 156 -17.19 -3.96 7.33
CA MET A 156 -18.54 -4.55 7.35
C MET A 156 -19.02 -4.82 8.77
N ALA A 157 -18.18 -5.41 9.63
CA ALA A 157 -18.53 -5.64 11.04
C ALA A 157 -18.80 -4.32 11.79
N LEU A 158 -17.99 -3.29 11.55
CA LEU A 158 -18.18 -1.96 12.12
C LEU A 158 -19.47 -1.29 11.63
N MET A 159 -19.84 -1.47 10.35
CA MET A 159 -21.09 -0.95 9.81
C MET A 159 -22.32 -1.54 10.51
N PHE A 160 -22.30 -2.84 10.82
CA PHE A 160 -23.38 -3.46 11.60
C PHE A 160 -23.43 -2.91 13.02
N SER A 161 -22.28 -2.79 13.70
CA SER A 161 -22.22 -2.21 15.04
C SER A 161 -22.69 -0.76 15.05
N PHE A 162 -22.34 0.03 14.03
CA PHE A 162 -22.82 1.39 13.85
C PHE A 162 -24.34 1.43 13.64
N ALA A 163 -24.87 0.56 12.78
CA ALA A 163 -26.31 0.52 12.49
C ALA A 163 -27.11 0.14 13.74
N GLU A 164 -26.62 -0.81 14.54
CA GLU A 164 -27.24 -1.21 15.81
C GLU A 164 -27.27 -0.03 16.81
N GLU A 165 -26.13 0.63 17.03
CA GLU A 165 -26.03 1.77 17.96
C GLU A 165 -26.86 2.98 17.50
N ALA A 166 -26.90 3.24 16.20
CA ALA A 166 -27.68 4.32 15.61
C ALA A 166 -29.18 4.00 15.49
N GLY A 167 -29.63 2.79 15.87
CA GLY A 167 -31.02 2.35 15.74
C GLY A 167 -31.49 2.19 14.29
N ILE A 168 -30.56 1.97 13.35
CA ILE A 168 -30.84 1.78 11.92
C ILE A 168 -31.12 0.30 11.67
N THR A 169 -32.38 -0.02 11.36
CA THR A 169 -32.81 -1.40 11.08
C THR A 169 -32.53 -1.83 9.64
N VAL A 170 -32.65 -0.92 8.68
CA VAL A 170 -32.44 -1.17 7.25
C VAL A 170 -31.73 0.01 6.62
N VAL A 171 -30.65 -0.27 5.89
CA VAL A 171 -29.99 0.70 5.00
C VAL A 171 -30.59 0.55 3.60
N ASP A 172 -31.57 1.36 3.27
CA ASP A 172 -32.20 1.36 1.95
C ASP A 172 -31.36 2.16 0.95
N LEU A 173 -30.76 1.46 -0.03
CA LEU A 173 -29.97 2.07 -1.09
C LEU A 173 -30.81 2.93 -2.05
N LEU A 174 -32.15 2.87 -2.01
CA LEU A 174 -33.02 3.76 -2.78
C LEU A 174 -33.35 5.05 -2.04
N SER A 175 -33.00 5.14 -0.75
CA SER A 175 -33.13 6.38 0.01
C SER A 175 -32.15 7.42 -0.52
N VAL A 176 -32.65 8.61 -0.85
CA VAL A 176 -31.85 9.73 -1.34
C VAL A 176 -30.72 10.07 -0.37
N ASN A 177 -30.98 10.06 0.93
CA ASN A 177 -29.97 10.37 1.95
C ASN A 177 -28.83 9.35 1.95
N VAL A 178 -29.15 8.06 1.77
CA VAL A 178 -28.17 6.97 1.70
C VAL A 178 -27.34 7.07 0.42
N LEU A 179 -27.98 7.34 -0.73
CA LEU A 179 -27.29 7.52 -2.00
C LEU A 179 -26.35 8.73 -1.99
N VAL A 180 -26.80 9.87 -1.45
CA VAL A 180 -25.96 11.06 -1.30
C VAL A 180 -24.76 10.76 -0.41
N GLY A 181 -24.97 10.11 0.74
CA GLY A 181 -23.88 9.70 1.62
C GLY A 181 -22.89 8.73 0.96
N ALA A 182 -23.40 7.73 0.24
CA ALA A 182 -22.57 6.77 -0.49
C ALA A 182 -21.76 7.45 -1.61
N PHE A 183 -22.37 8.37 -2.36
CA PHE A 183 -21.69 9.11 -3.42
C PHE A 183 -20.58 9.99 -2.87
N ILE A 184 -20.83 10.73 -1.78
CA ILE A 184 -19.79 11.48 -1.06
C ILE A 184 -18.66 10.52 -0.65
N GLY A 185 -19.01 9.38 -0.04
CA GLY A 185 -18.05 8.36 0.38
C GLY A 185 -17.15 7.85 -0.74
N VAL A 186 -17.66 7.66 -1.96
CA VAL A 186 -16.86 7.25 -3.13
C VAL A 186 -15.91 8.36 -3.61
N VAL A 187 -16.30 9.63 -3.48
CA VAL A 187 -15.48 10.77 -3.89
C VAL A 187 -14.33 11.05 -2.91
N ILE A 188 -14.51 10.76 -1.61
CA ILE A 188 -13.51 11.06 -0.57
C ILE A 188 -12.13 10.41 -0.85
N PRO A 189 -11.99 9.11 -1.16
CA PRO A 189 -10.68 8.52 -1.47
C PRO A 189 -9.98 9.17 -2.67
N ALA A 190 -10.73 9.59 -3.69
CA ALA A 190 -10.17 10.26 -4.86
C ALA A 190 -9.69 11.68 -4.51
N LEU A 191 -10.48 12.43 -3.74
CA LEU A 191 -10.11 13.74 -3.22
C LEU A 191 -8.85 13.65 -2.33
N PHE A 192 -8.86 12.75 -1.36
CA PHE A 192 -7.74 12.52 -0.44
C PHE A 192 -6.47 12.15 -1.20
N SER A 193 -6.57 11.23 -2.18
CA SER A 193 -5.44 10.85 -3.04
C SER A 193 -4.90 12.03 -3.85
N ALA A 194 -5.78 12.85 -4.44
CA ALA A 194 -5.38 14.02 -5.20
C ALA A 194 -4.65 15.06 -4.31
N LEU A 195 -5.16 15.33 -3.11
CA LEU A 195 -4.52 16.24 -2.17
C LEU A 195 -3.12 15.78 -1.79
N LEU A 196 -2.94 14.49 -1.48
CA LEU A 196 -1.63 13.90 -1.15
C LEU A 196 -0.65 13.93 -2.34
N VAL A 197 -1.11 13.57 -3.55
CA VAL A 197 -0.24 13.60 -4.75
C VAL A 197 0.22 15.02 -5.06
N LEU A 198 -0.68 16.00 -5.00
CA LEU A 198 -0.35 17.40 -5.22
C LEU A 198 0.59 17.96 -4.13
N ALA A 199 0.41 17.55 -2.88
CA ALA A 199 1.31 17.89 -1.78
C ALA A 199 2.74 17.39 -2.00
N VAL A 200 2.87 16.11 -2.37
CA VAL A 200 4.18 15.51 -2.70
C VAL A 200 4.80 16.22 -3.90
N GLN A 201 4.04 16.48 -4.96
CA GLN A 201 4.54 17.18 -6.15
C GLN A 201 5.10 18.58 -5.82
N ARG A 202 4.38 19.37 -5.01
CA ARG A 202 4.84 20.71 -4.60
C ARG A 202 6.15 20.66 -3.81
N ASN A 203 6.28 19.70 -2.88
CA ASN A 203 7.49 19.55 -2.07
C ASN A 203 8.66 18.97 -2.88
N ALA A 204 8.39 18.03 -3.78
CA ALA A 204 9.39 17.47 -4.68
C ALA A 204 9.96 18.54 -5.62
N ALA A 205 9.12 19.46 -6.14
CA ALA A 205 9.60 20.56 -6.97
C ALA A 205 10.61 21.45 -6.21
N LYS A 206 10.30 21.85 -4.97
CA LYS A 206 11.21 22.62 -4.11
C LYS A 206 12.51 21.87 -3.82
N MET A 207 12.41 20.56 -3.59
CA MET A 207 13.58 19.70 -3.36
C MET A 207 14.48 19.67 -4.60
N VAL A 208 13.90 19.50 -5.80
CA VAL A 208 14.65 19.48 -7.06
C VAL A 208 15.31 20.84 -7.31
N ASP A 209 14.61 21.94 -7.08
CA ASP A 209 15.16 23.28 -7.25
C ASP A 209 16.33 23.54 -6.29
N GLU A 210 16.24 23.08 -5.03
CA GLU A 210 17.35 23.20 -4.07
C GLU A 210 18.55 22.32 -4.46
N ILE A 211 18.33 21.08 -4.90
CA ILE A 211 19.41 20.20 -5.38
C ILE A 211 20.11 20.83 -6.58
N ARG A 212 19.35 21.35 -7.55
CA ARG A 212 19.91 22.05 -8.72
C ARG A 212 20.72 23.28 -8.29
N ARG A 213 20.18 24.09 -7.39
CA ARG A 213 20.88 25.28 -6.84
C ARG A 213 22.22 24.90 -6.22
N GLN A 214 22.27 23.82 -5.41
CA GLN A 214 23.52 23.37 -4.80
C GLN A 214 24.55 22.92 -5.86
N PHE A 215 24.14 22.16 -6.88
CA PHE A 215 25.05 21.75 -7.95
C PHE A 215 25.52 22.91 -8.84
N GLU A 216 24.66 23.89 -9.13
CA GLU A 216 25.00 25.05 -9.95
C GLU A 216 25.92 26.03 -9.21
N GLU A 217 25.68 26.27 -7.92
CA GLU A 217 26.52 27.16 -7.09
C GLU A 217 27.85 26.50 -6.70
N ASN A 218 27.86 25.18 -6.50
CA ASN A 218 29.06 24.43 -6.14
C ASN A 218 29.24 23.16 -6.98
N PRO A 219 29.85 23.27 -8.18
CA PRO A 219 30.12 22.11 -9.04
C PRO A 219 31.01 21.04 -8.41
N LYS A 220 31.77 21.37 -7.35
CA LYS A 220 32.63 20.42 -6.64
C LYS A 220 31.86 19.32 -5.90
N ILE A 221 30.57 19.54 -5.67
CA ILE A 221 29.69 18.49 -5.12
C ILE A 221 29.57 17.34 -6.13
N LEU A 222 29.51 17.63 -7.43
CA LEU A 222 29.44 16.60 -8.47
C LEU A 222 30.75 15.81 -8.61
N THR A 223 31.89 16.42 -8.30
CA THR A 223 33.20 15.74 -8.29
C THR A 223 33.48 15.02 -6.98
N GLY A 224 32.64 15.19 -5.95
CA GLY A 224 32.81 14.60 -4.62
C GLY A 224 33.87 15.29 -3.76
N GLU A 225 34.41 16.44 -4.20
CA GLU A 225 35.42 17.20 -3.44
C GLU A 225 34.83 17.91 -2.22
N GLU A 226 33.57 18.33 -2.29
CA GLU A 226 32.85 18.99 -1.19
C GLU A 226 31.48 18.32 -0.97
N PRO A 227 31.03 18.14 0.29
CA PRO A 227 29.75 17.53 0.58
C PRO A 227 28.57 18.47 0.27
N ALA A 228 27.43 17.89 -0.11
CA ALA A 228 26.18 18.62 -0.26
C ALA A 228 25.61 19.07 1.10
N ASP A 229 24.78 20.12 1.10
CA ASP A 229 24.04 20.56 2.28
C ASP A 229 22.75 19.74 2.43
N PHE A 230 22.86 18.66 3.22
CA PHE A 230 21.73 17.81 3.58
C PHE A 230 20.75 18.47 4.56
N HIS A 231 21.18 19.47 5.33
CA HIS A 231 20.28 20.11 6.31
C HIS A 231 19.16 20.86 5.62
N LYS A 232 19.45 21.55 4.51
CA LYS A 232 18.42 22.24 3.72
C LYS A 232 17.41 21.28 3.12
N THR A 233 17.85 20.15 2.55
CA THR A 233 16.93 19.17 1.97
C THR A 233 16.04 18.54 3.04
N ILE A 234 16.60 18.20 4.20
CA ILE A 234 15.85 17.72 5.37
C ILE A 234 14.83 18.77 5.85
N ASP A 235 15.21 20.04 5.95
CA ASP A 235 14.33 21.13 6.39
C ASP A 235 13.15 21.33 5.43
N ILE A 236 13.40 21.31 4.11
CA ILE A 236 12.36 21.38 3.07
C ILE A 236 11.36 20.23 3.23
N ALA A 237 11.85 18.99 3.35
CA ALA A 237 11.00 17.82 3.51
C ALA A 237 10.19 17.87 4.81
N THR A 238 10.81 18.30 5.92
CA THR A 238 10.19 18.36 7.24
C THR A 238 9.10 19.42 7.33
N LYS A 239 9.40 20.67 6.92
CA LYS A 239 8.40 21.75 6.92
C LYS A 239 7.29 21.48 5.90
N GLY A 240 7.67 20.91 4.75
CA GLY A 240 6.74 20.52 3.70
C GLY A 240 5.73 19.47 4.17
N SER A 241 6.19 18.39 4.82
CA SER A 241 5.30 17.32 5.30
C SER A 241 4.37 17.80 6.42
N LEU A 242 4.89 18.54 7.41
CA LEU A 242 4.09 19.06 8.53
C LEU A 242 2.97 19.99 8.05
N ARG A 243 3.23 20.82 7.03
CA ARG A 243 2.22 21.75 6.50
C ARG A 243 1.17 21.04 5.65
N GLU A 244 1.61 20.14 4.77
CA GLU A 244 0.72 19.53 3.77
C GLU A 244 -0.16 18.41 4.34
N LEU A 245 0.23 17.80 5.48
CA LEU A 245 -0.56 16.78 6.19
C LEU A 245 -1.71 17.33 7.05
N ILE A 246 -1.92 18.65 7.10
CA ILE A 246 -2.99 19.25 7.92
C ILE A 246 -4.37 19.07 7.28
N ILE A 247 -4.44 19.11 5.95
CA ILE A 247 -5.72 19.12 5.20
C ILE A 247 -6.24 17.71 4.92
N PRO A 248 -5.45 16.79 4.32
CA PRO A 248 -5.87 15.41 4.12
C PRO A 248 -6.04 14.70 5.46
#